data_AF-A0AAE1YEI6-F1
#
_entry.id   AF-A0AAE1YEI6-F1
#
_cell.length_a   1.000
_cell.length_b   1.000
_cell.length_c   1.000
_cell.angle_alpha   90.00
_cell.angle_beta   90.00
_cell.angle_gamma   90.00
#
_symmetry.space_group_name_H-M   'P 1'
#
loop_
_entity.id
_entity.type
_entity.pdbx_description
1 polymer ?
#
loop_
_entity_poly.entity_id
_entity_poly.type
_entity_poly.pdbx_seq_one_letter_code
_entity_poly.pdbx_strand_id
1 'polypeptide(L)'
;MATRFEKYQIESLELAFEESEHLTKERKIDLARVTGLDMEQITSWFNRKRACKRARESKGELEQINAVLKQSLQELHSRKAKLQMELKERKRREAELEAENELLKHRLTVLEGDSQLDSVIR
;
A
#
# COMPACT_ATOMS: atom_id res chain seq x y z
N MET A 1 26.17 -8.75 29.64
CA MET A 1 26.96 -9.42 28.59
C MET A 1 26.04 -10.34 27.80
N ALA A 2 26.14 -10.38 26.47
CA ALA A 2 25.39 -11.36 25.68
C ALA A 2 26.09 -12.72 25.82
N THR A 3 25.55 -13.61 26.64
CA THR A 3 26.07 -14.98 26.79
C THR A 3 25.89 -15.71 25.46
N ARG A 4 26.98 -16.11 24.82
CA ARG A 4 26.95 -16.87 23.57
C ARG A 4 26.86 -18.35 23.94
N PHE A 5 25.75 -18.98 23.59
CA PHE A 5 25.56 -20.42 23.77
C PHE A 5 26.34 -21.21 22.72
N GLU A 6 26.73 -22.42 23.08
CA GLU A 6 27.35 -23.37 22.15
C GLU A 6 26.32 -23.89 21.13
N LYS A 7 26.81 -24.42 20.01
CA LYS A 7 25.96 -24.88 18.90
C LYS A 7 24.95 -25.93 19.35
N TYR A 8 25.39 -26.93 20.13
CA TYR A 8 24.52 -28.00 20.63
C TYR A 8 23.42 -27.48 21.58
N GLN A 9 23.75 -26.45 22.38
CA GLN A 9 22.79 -25.82 23.29
C GLN A 9 21.72 -25.08 22.49
N ILE A 10 22.14 -24.33 21.45
CA ILE A 10 21.22 -23.64 20.55
C ILE A 10 20.32 -24.64 19.84
N GLU A 11 20.88 -25.71 19.26
CA GLU A 11 20.10 -26.76 18.57
C GLU A 11 19.07 -27.41 19.50
N SER A 12 19.45 -27.73 20.74
CA SER A 12 18.52 -28.30 21.73
C SER A 12 17.38 -27.34 22.10
N LEU A 13 17.70 -26.04 22.27
CA LEU A 13 16.71 -25.00 22.56
C LEU A 13 15.78 -24.74 21.36
N GLU A 14 16.31 -24.80 20.14
CA GLU A 14 15.54 -24.62 18.91
C GLU A 14 14.57 -25.77 18.67
N LEU A 15 15.02 -27.02 18.79
CA LEU A 15 14.16 -28.20 18.69
C LEU A 15 13.01 -28.13 19.72
N ALA A 16 13.32 -27.80 20.98
CA ALA A 16 12.29 -27.66 22.00
C ALA A 16 11.33 -26.49 21.74
N PHE A 17 11.80 -25.41 21.11
CA PHE A 17 10.96 -24.27 20.73
C PHE A 17 10.02 -24.60 19.55
N GLU A 18 10.48 -25.42 18.61
CA GLU A 18 9.66 -25.93 17.50
C GLU A 18 8.55 -26.86 18.00
N GLU A 19 8.83 -27.68 19.02
CA GLU A 19 7.81 -28.49 19.70
C GLU A 19 6.81 -27.62 20.47
N SER A 20 7.29 -26.63 21.22
CA SER A 20 6.44 -25.68 21.96
C SER A 20 7.17 -24.36 22.24
N GLU A 21 6.54 -23.24 21.84
CA GLU A 21 7.05 -21.90 22.13
C GLU A 21 6.99 -21.53 23.63
N HIS A 22 6.19 -22.26 24.41
CA HIS A 22 5.98 -22.06 25.82
C HIS A 22 6.47 -23.29 26.62
N LEU A 23 7.52 -23.08 27.41
CA LEU A 23 8.07 -24.14 28.25
C LEU A 23 7.19 -24.41 29.46
N THR A 24 6.89 -25.69 29.69
CA THR A 24 6.43 -26.19 30.98
C THR A 24 7.61 -26.28 31.96
N LYS A 25 7.32 -26.36 33.27
CA LYS A 25 8.37 -26.53 34.29
C LYS A 25 9.22 -27.78 34.03
N GLU A 26 8.58 -28.90 33.71
CA GLU A 26 9.24 -30.18 33.44
C GLU A 26 10.19 -30.08 32.25
N ARG A 27 9.70 -29.53 31.12
CA ARG A 27 10.53 -29.37 29.92
C ARG A 27 11.72 -28.44 30.17
N LYS A 28 11.54 -27.44 31.02
CA LYS A 28 12.61 -26.53 31.44
C LYS A 28 13.70 -27.25 32.25
N ILE A 29 13.30 -28.17 33.15
CA ILE A 29 14.24 -29.02 33.91
C ILE A 29 15.02 -29.93 32.97
N ASP A 30 14.34 -30.56 32.01
CA ASP A 30 14.99 -31.42 31.03
C ASP A 30 16.01 -30.67 30.18
N LEU A 31 15.65 -29.47 29.71
CA LEU A 31 16.56 -28.62 28.95
C LEU A 31 17.78 -28.20 29.77
N ALA A 32 17.61 -27.84 31.04
CA ALA A 32 18.73 -27.49 31.92
C ALA A 32 19.72 -28.66 32.07
N ARG A 33 19.18 -29.88 32.22
CA ARG A 33 19.99 -31.10 32.33
C ARG A 33 20.72 -31.47 31.04
N VAL A 34 20.08 -31.33 29.88
CA VAL A 34 20.68 -31.67 28.57
C VAL A 34 21.70 -30.62 28.12
N THR A 35 21.39 -29.34 28.32
CA THR A 35 22.21 -28.24 27.81
C THR A 35 23.28 -27.77 28.80
N GLY A 36 23.13 -28.09 30.10
CA GLY A 36 23.95 -27.55 31.18
C GLY A 36 23.68 -26.07 31.48
N LEU A 37 22.64 -25.49 30.88
CA LEU A 37 22.27 -24.10 31.07
C LEU A 37 21.43 -23.91 32.33
N ASP A 38 21.56 -22.73 32.91
CA ASP A 38 20.68 -22.33 34.00
C ASP A 38 19.25 -22.07 33.52
N MET A 39 18.30 -22.29 34.42
CA MET A 39 16.89 -22.06 34.21
C MET A 39 16.58 -20.63 33.74
N GLU A 40 17.25 -19.62 34.28
CA GLU A 40 17.04 -18.24 33.86
C GLU A 40 17.54 -18.00 32.43
N GLN A 41 18.66 -18.61 32.06
CA GLN A 41 19.23 -18.52 30.71
C GLN A 41 18.26 -19.13 29.68
N ILE A 42 17.68 -20.29 29.98
CA ILE A 42 16.68 -20.94 29.13
C ILE A 42 15.44 -20.05 28.99
N THR A 43 14.89 -19.53 30.10
CA THR A 43 13.74 -18.61 30.04
C THR A 43 14.03 -17.35 29.25
N SER A 44 15.19 -16.74 29.46
CA SER A 44 15.63 -15.54 28.74
C SER A 44 15.73 -15.80 27.24
N TRP A 45 16.30 -16.95 26.85
CA TRP A 45 16.39 -17.34 25.45
C TRP A 45 15.01 -17.52 24.81
N PHE A 46 14.09 -18.24 25.48
CA PHE A 46 12.72 -18.43 24.97
C PHE A 46 11.96 -17.10 24.84
N ASN A 47 12.10 -16.21 25.82
CA ASN A 47 11.52 -14.86 25.76
C ASN A 47 12.06 -14.07 24.56
N ARG A 48 13.38 -14.10 24.35
CA ARG A 48 14.01 -13.44 23.20
C ARG A 48 13.59 -14.05 21.88
N LYS A 49 13.54 -15.39 21.76
CA LYS A 49 13.11 -16.10 20.56
C LYS A 49 11.68 -15.71 20.18
N ARG A 50 10.75 -15.70 21.14
CA ARG A 50 9.36 -15.23 20.92
C ARG A 50 9.30 -13.76 20.52
N ALA A 51 10.08 -12.89 21.17
CA ALA A 51 10.12 -11.47 20.80
C ALA A 51 10.63 -11.27 19.36
N CYS A 52 11.69 -11.99 18.97
CA CYS A 52 12.21 -11.97 17.61
C CYS A 52 11.21 -12.52 16.59
N LYS A 53 10.48 -13.60 16.92
CA LYS A 53 9.42 -14.15 16.06
C LYS A 53 8.32 -13.12 15.80
N ARG A 54 7.74 -12.53 16.86
CA ARG A 54 6.74 -11.46 16.73
C ARG A 54 7.25 -10.27 15.93
N ALA A 55 8.48 -9.83 16.18
CA ALA A 55 9.07 -8.72 15.43
C ALA A 55 9.22 -9.04 13.93
N ARG A 56 9.54 -10.29 13.56
CA ARG A 56 9.60 -10.72 12.15
C ARG A 56 8.21 -10.78 11.53
N GLU A 57 7.22 -11.30 12.24
CA GLU A 57 5.82 -11.34 11.80
C GLU A 57 5.29 -9.92 11.54
N SER A 58 5.42 -9.01 12.52
CA SER A 58 5.01 -7.61 12.36
C SER A 58 5.77 -6.91 11.23
N LYS A 59 7.06 -7.21 11.03
CA LYS A 59 7.81 -6.67 9.89
C LYS A 59 7.26 -7.17 8.56
N GLY A 60 6.92 -8.46 8.46
CA GLY A 60 6.29 -9.04 7.27
C GLY A 60 4.93 -8.42 6.96
N GLU A 61 4.09 -8.24 7.99
CA GLU A 61 2.80 -7.55 7.85
C GLU A 61 2.98 -6.11 7.35
N LEU A 62 3.92 -5.35 7.93
CA LEU A 62 4.25 -4.00 7.50
C LEU A 62 4.77 -3.95 6.06
N GLU A 63 5.59 -4.92 5.64
CA GLU A 63 6.07 -5.03 4.26
C GLU A 63 4.93 -5.31 3.28
N GLN A 64 4.00 -6.19 3.64
CA GLN A 64 2.82 -6.49 2.83
C GLN A 64 1.91 -5.26 2.68
N ILE A 65 1.62 -4.56 3.79
CA ILE A 65 0.81 -3.33 3.77
C ILE A 65 1.48 -2.27 2.89
N ASN A 66 2.80 -2.09 3.02
CA ASN A 66 3.53 -1.14 2.18
C ASN A 66 3.48 -1.49 0.69
N ALA A 67 3.54 -2.78 0.35
CA ALA A 67 3.41 -3.22 -1.04
C ALA A 67 2.03 -2.88 -1.62
N VAL A 68 0.96 -3.15 -0.87
CA VAL A 68 -0.41 -2.81 -1.26
C VAL A 68 -0.58 -1.30 -1.41
N LEU A 69 -0.13 -0.51 -0.44
CA LEU A 69 -0.22 0.95 -0.50
C LEU A 69 0.51 1.55 -1.71
N LYS A 70 1.70 1.03 -2.05
CA LYS A 70 2.43 1.45 -3.24
C LYS A 70 1.65 1.17 -4.53
N GLN A 71 1.03 -0.01 -4.64
CA GLN A 71 0.20 -0.36 -5.79
C GLN A 71 -1.02 0.57 -5.91
N SER A 72 -1.76 0.79 -4.82
CA SER A 72 -2.90 1.70 -4.82
C SER A 72 -2.51 3.14 -5.18
N LEU A 73 -1.36 3.61 -4.70
CA LEU A 73 -0.84 4.94 -5.03
C LEU A 73 -0.51 5.07 -6.52
N GLN A 74 0.11 4.04 -7.11
CA GLN A 74 0.40 4.00 -8.55
C GLN A 74 -0.89 3.97 -9.39
N GLU A 75 -1.90 3.22 -8.96
CA GLU A 75 -3.20 3.18 -9.62
C GLU A 75 -3.90 4.55 -9.58
N LEU A 76 -3.91 5.19 -8.40
CA LEU A 76 -4.46 6.53 -8.23
C LEU A 76 -3.76 7.56 -9.12
N HIS A 77 -2.42 7.51 -9.22
CA HIS A 77 -1.67 8.36 -10.13
C HIS A 77 -2.07 8.14 -11.60
N SER A 78 -2.18 6.88 -12.02
CA SER A 78 -2.59 6.53 -13.38
C SER A 78 -4.02 7.01 -13.68
N ARG A 79 -4.94 6.84 -12.72
CA ARG A 79 -6.33 7.31 -12.84
C ARG A 79 -6.42 8.82 -12.88
N LYS A 80 -5.65 9.51 -12.04
CA LYS A 80 -5.56 10.98 -12.05
C LYS A 80 -5.06 11.51 -13.39
N ALA A 81 -4.02 10.89 -13.95
CA ALA A 81 -3.50 11.28 -15.26
C ALA A 81 -4.53 11.10 -16.38
N LYS A 82 -5.27 9.98 -16.39
CA LYS A 82 -6.37 9.75 -17.34
C LYS A 82 -7.45 10.83 -17.24
N LEU A 83 -7.92 11.11 -16.03
CA LEU A 83 -8.93 12.15 -15.80
C LEU A 83 -8.46 13.54 -16.22
N GLN A 84 -7.18 13.86 -16.00
CA GLN A 84 -6.61 15.13 -16.46
C GLN A 84 -6.61 15.24 -17.99
N MET A 85 -6.29 14.14 -18.69
CA MET A 85 -6.34 14.11 -20.16
C MET A 85 -7.77 14.26 -20.67
N GLU A 86 -8.73 13.53 -20.12
CA GLU A 86 -10.15 13.65 -20.47
C GLU A 86 -10.68 15.06 -20.22
N LEU A 87 -10.32 15.69 -19.09
CA LEU A 87 -10.70 17.08 -18.80
C LEU A 87 -10.12 18.06 -19.83
N LYS A 88 -8.86 17.87 -20.25
CA LYS A 88 -8.23 18.72 -21.26
C LYS A 88 -8.92 18.56 -22.62
N GLU A 89 -9.28 17.33 -23.00
CA GLU A 89 -9.99 17.06 -24.24
C GLU A 89 -11.41 17.65 -24.22
N ARG A 90 -12.15 17.48 -23.12
CA ARG A 90 -13.48 18.09 -22.96
C ARG A 90 -13.44 19.60 -23.09
N LYS A 91 -12.48 20.27 -22.44
CA LYS A 91 -12.29 21.72 -22.54
C LYS A 91 -11.99 22.18 -23.97
N ARG A 92 -11.16 21.42 -24.70
CA ARG A 92 -10.87 21.72 -26.11
C ARG A 92 -12.13 21.64 -26.95
N ARG A 93 -12.90 20.57 -26.79
CA ARG A 93 -14.15 20.36 -27.54
C ARG A 93 -15.22 21.40 -27.21
N GLU A 94 -15.30 21.82 -25.96
CA GLU A 94 -16.17 22.91 -25.52
C GLU A 94 -15.80 24.22 -26.21
N ALA A 95 -14.50 24.58 -26.27
CA ALA A 95 -14.04 25.77 -26.97
C ALA A 95 -14.32 25.72 -28.49
N GLU A 96 -14.21 24.55 -29.12
CA GLU A 96 -14.55 24.35 -30.53
C GLU A 96 -16.06 24.60 -30.79
N LEU A 97 -16.92 24.04 -29.93
CA LEU A 97 -18.37 24.25 -29.99
C LEU A 97 -18.77 25.70 -29.70
N GLU A 98 -18.09 26.36 -28.77
CA GLU A 98 -18.33 27.78 -28.46
C GLU A 98 -18.00 28.67 -29.67
N ALA A 99 -16.86 28.42 -30.33
CA ALA A 99 -16.48 29.14 -31.55
C ALA A 99 -17.47 28.92 -32.71
N GLU A 100 -17.96 27.68 -32.89
CA GLU A 100 -18.98 27.36 -33.90
C GLU A 100 -20.30 28.07 -33.60
N ASN A 101 -20.73 28.06 -32.33
CA ASN A 101 -21.93 28.77 -31.89
C ASN A 101 -21.84 30.28 -32.16
N GLU A 102 -20.70 30.91 -31.90
CA GLU A 102 -20.51 32.33 -32.22
C GLU A 102 -20.58 32.60 -33.73
N LEU A 103 -20.00 31.73 -34.55
CA LEU A 103 -20.10 31.85 -36.01
C LEU A 103 -21.55 31.69 -36.51
N LEU A 104 -22.30 30.74 -35.95
CA LEU A 104 -23.71 30.54 -36.28
C LEU A 104 -24.57 31.73 -35.85
N LYS A 105 -24.35 32.27 -34.65
CA LYS A 105 -25.02 33.51 -34.18
C LYS A 105 -24.78 34.66 -35.15
N HIS A 106 -23.52 34.91 -35.54
CA HIS A 106 -23.18 35.94 -36.52
C HIS A 106 -23.90 35.73 -37.86
N ARG A 107 -23.94 34.49 -38.38
CA ARG A 107 -24.66 34.18 -39.63
C ARG A 107 -26.16 34.43 -39.52
N LEU A 108 -26.78 34.07 -38.40
CA LEU A 108 -28.21 34.32 -38.17
C LEU A 108 -28.51 35.82 -38.14
N THR A 109 -27.69 36.63 -37.46
CA THR A 109 -27.87 38.09 -37.42
C THR A 109 -27.82 38.73 -38.81
N VAL A 110 -26.91 38.29 -39.69
CA VAL A 110 -26.83 38.80 -41.07
C VAL A 110 -28.11 38.44 -41.85
N LEU A 111 -28.58 37.20 -41.75
CA LEU A 111 -29.80 36.75 -42.43
C LEU A 111 -31.06 37.44 -41.92
N GLU A 112 -31.15 37.73 -40.62
CA GLU A 112 -32.23 38.52 -40.04
C GLU A 112 -32.21 39.98 -40.54
N GLY A 113 -31.02 40.58 -40.69
CA GLY A 113 -30.84 41.91 -41.27
C GLY A 113 -31.25 41.98 -42.75
N ASP A 114 -30.88 40.96 -43.55
CA ASP A 114 -31.26 40.86 -44.96
C ASP A 114 -32.77 40.65 -45.14
N SER A 115 -33.39 39.84 -44.27
CA SER A 115 -34.85 39.62 -44.27
C SER A 115 -35.63 40.89 -43.88
N GLN A 116 -35.07 41.72 -43.00
CA GLN A 116 -35.64 43.04 -42.68
C GLN A 116 -35.52 44.02 -43.84
N LEU A 117 -34.39 44.04 -44.57
CA LEU A 117 -34.22 44.87 -45.78
C LEU A 117 -35.19 44.47 -46.91
N ASP A 118 -35.37 43.17 -47.15
CA ASP A 118 -36.31 42.67 -48.17
C ASP A 118 -37.78 42.97 -47.82
N SER A 119 -38.13 43.09 -46.54
CA SER A 119 -39.48 43.50 -46.11
C SER A 119 -39.77 44.99 -46.30
N VAL A 120 -38.73 45.83 -46.34
CA VAL A 120 -38.82 47.29 -46.49
C VAL A 120 -38.88 47.72 -47.97
N ILE A 121 -38.51 46.84 -48.90
CA ILE A 121 -38.44 47.13 -50.35
C ILE A 121 -39.71 46.68 -51.12
N ARG A 122 -40.73 46.11 -50.46
CA ARG A 122 -42.03 45.75 -51.09
C ARG A 122 -43.14 46.78 -50.86
#